data_AF-A0A3A4VZL8-F1
#
_entry.id   AF-A0A3A4VZL8-F1
#
_cell.length_a   1.000
_cell.length_b   1.000
_cell.length_c   1.000
_cell.angle_alpha   90.00
_cell.angle_beta   90.00
_cell.angle_gamma   90.00
#
_symmetry.space_group_name_H-M   'P 1'
#
loop_
_entity.id
_entity.type
_entity.pdbx_description
1 polymer ?
#
loop_
_entity_poly.entity_id
_entity_poly.type
_entity_poly.pdbx_seq_one_letter_code
_entity_poly.pdbx_strand_id
1 'polypeptide(L)'
;MKYALSIMLSFMLASCGDWAGQSRISSEIERQISQTNGQTINLSEVGGPEWERVCIFGPYSNNVMARKALGFAWDLEANTSIALSDSINVFVFVKGGSVVAYTEHSRRHGDFWMLSGRCFNRDRAILSIRIPTTAVLTPAASSPEELSVARGLIGLE
;
A
#
# COMPACT_ATOMS: atom_id res chain seq x y z
N MET A 1 29.82 -38.26 28.63
CA MET A 1 29.87 -37.60 27.30
C MET A 1 28.89 -38.27 26.32
N LYS A 2 27.57 -38.17 26.55
CA LYS A 2 26.54 -38.79 25.68
C LYS A 2 25.36 -37.87 25.33
N TYR A 3 25.31 -36.67 25.90
CA TYR A 3 24.19 -35.73 25.69
C TYR A 3 24.53 -34.57 24.73
N ALA A 4 25.76 -34.52 24.21
CA ALA A 4 26.22 -33.42 23.38
C ALA A 4 25.67 -33.44 21.94
N LEU A 5 25.03 -34.53 21.50
CA LEU A 5 24.54 -34.68 20.13
C LEU A 5 23.04 -34.36 19.94
N SER A 6 22.27 -34.17 21.02
CA SER A 6 20.81 -33.99 20.93
C SER A 6 20.30 -32.55 20.96
N ILE A 7 21.15 -31.55 21.17
CA ILE A 7 20.71 -30.15 21.28
C ILE A 7 20.71 -29.42 19.91
N MET A 8 21.34 -29.99 18.88
CA MET A 8 21.56 -29.30 17.60
C MET A 8 20.44 -29.46 16.56
N LEU A 9 19.37 -30.22 16.84
CA LEU A 9 18.35 -30.58 15.83
C LEU A 9 17.00 -29.84 15.97
N SER A 10 16.87 -28.88 16.89
CA SER A 10 15.58 -28.23 17.19
C SER A 10 15.41 -26.80 16.67
N PHE A 11 16.38 -26.25 15.92
CA PHE A 11 16.41 -24.81 15.58
C PHE A 11 15.90 -24.43 14.16
N MET A 12 15.14 -25.31 13.49
CA MET A 12 14.80 -25.17 12.06
C MET A 12 13.30 -25.03 11.73
N LEU A 13 12.43 -24.61 12.67
CA LEU A 13 10.97 -24.63 12.44
C LEU A 13 10.22 -23.29 12.62
N ALA A 14 10.88 -22.13 12.63
CA ALA A 14 10.16 -20.86 12.71
C ALA A 14 10.75 -19.78 11.80
N SER A 15 10.53 -19.88 10.49
CA SER A 15 10.77 -18.76 9.58
C SER A 15 9.82 -18.73 8.38
N CYS A 16 8.61 -19.28 8.52
CA CYS A 16 7.59 -19.27 7.47
C CYS A 16 6.38 -18.38 7.80
N GLY A 17 6.50 -17.49 8.80
CA GLY A 17 5.39 -16.66 9.29
C GLY A 17 5.33 -15.26 8.68
N ASP A 18 6.48 -14.67 8.34
CA ASP A 18 6.54 -13.23 8.04
C ASP A 18 5.97 -12.88 6.66
N TRP A 19 6.25 -13.70 5.64
CA TRP A 19 5.77 -13.45 4.28
C TRP A 19 4.25 -13.56 4.15
N ALA A 20 3.63 -14.52 4.86
CA ALA A 20 2.19 -14.72 4.85
C ALA A 20 1.45 -13.61 5.62
N GLY A 21 2.08 -13.05 6.65
CA GLY A 21 1.58 -11.89 7.39
C GLY A 21 1.53 -10.63 6.51
N GLN A 22 2.61 -10.37 5.75
CA GLN A 22 2.70 -9.21 4.85
C GLN A 22 1.61 -9.24 3.78
N SER A 23 1.45 -10.35 3.06
CA SER A 23 0.44 -10.47 2.01
C SER A 23 -0.99 -10.26 2.52
N ARG A 24 -1.31 -10.78 3.71
CA ARG A 24 -2.62 -10.59 4.35
C ARG A 24 -2.93 -9.12 4.65
N ILE A 25 -1.94 -8.35 5.10
CA ILE A 25 -2.11 -6.91 5.38
C ILE A 25 -2.43 -6.16 4.08
N SER A 26 -1.66 -6.39 3.00
CA SER A 26 -1.96 -5.74 1.71
C SER A 26 -3.35 -6.10 1.21
N SER A 27 -3.74 -7.38 1.23
CA SER A 27 -5.07 -7.79 0.76
C SER A 27 -6.21 -7.17 1.58
N GLU A 28 -6.02 -6.96 2.88
CA GLU A 28 -7.00 -6.28 3.73
C GLU A 28 -7.12 -4.78 3.39
N ILE A 29 -6.00 -4.11 3.11
CA ILE A 29 -5.96 -2.74 2.60
C ILE A 29 -6.75 -2.66 1.28
N GLU A 30 -6.45 -3.55 0.32
CA GLU A 30 -7.12 -3.61 -0.99
C GLU A 30 -8.63 -3.84 -0.86
N ARG A 31 -9.03 -4.72 0.08
CA ARG A 31 -10.42 -5.02 0.40
C ARG A 31 -11.15 -3.77 0.90
N GLN A 32 -10.57 -3.03 1.84
CA GLN A 32 -11.18 -1.80 2.36
C GLN A 32 -11.31 -0.71 1.29
N ILE A 33 -10.27 -0.53 0.47
CA ILE A 33 -10.29 0.44 -0.64
C ILE A 33 -11.40 0.10 -1.62
N SER A 34 -11.54 -1.18 -1.98
CA SER A 34 -12.59 -1.63 -2.90
C SER A 34 -13.99 -1.43 -2.31
N GLN A 35 -14.19 -1.70 -1.01
CA GLN A 35 -15.49 -1.55 -0.35
C GLN A 35 -15.94 -0.10 -0.16
N THR A 36 -14.99 0.83 -0.02
CA THR A 36 -15.29 2.27 0.13
C THR A 36 -15.25 3.03 -1.18
N ASN A 37 -15.15 2.34 -2.33
CA ASN A 37 -14.91 2.94 -3.64
C ASN A 37 -13.71 3.92 -3.62
N GLY A 38 -12.68 3.57 -2.86
CA GLY A 38 -11.46 4.32 -2.69
C GLY A 38 -11.63 5.67 -2.02
N GLN A 39 -12.63 5.83 -1.16
CA GLN A 39 -12.84 7.07 -0.42
C GLN A 39 -12.10 7.09 0.92
N THR A 40 -12.10 5.98 1.64
CA THR A 40 -11.58 5.91 3.01
C THR A 40 -10.94 4.55 3.29
N ILE A 41 -9.87 4.55 4.08
CA ILE A 41 -9.28 3.34 4.66
C ILE A 41 -9.15 3.52 6.17
N ASN A 42 -9.53 2.50 6.93
CA ASN A 42 -9.33 2.45 8.37
C ASN A 42 -8.18 1.50 8.70
N LEU A 43 -6.97 2.04 8.79
CA LEU A 43 -5.78 1.25 9.10
C LEU A 43 -5.83 0.66 10.52
N SER A 44 -6.64 1.21 11.44
CA SER A 44 -6.79 0.69 12.81
C SER A 44 -7.28 -0.77 12.88
N GLU A 45 -7.94 -1.22 11.80
CA GLU A 45 -8.48 -2.58 11.61
C GLU A 45 -7.51 -3.51 10.87
N VAL A 46 -6.35 -3.00 10.44
CA VAL A 46 -5.33 -3.73 9.67
C VAL A 46 -4.07 -3.94 10.55
N GLY A 47 -3.26 -4.96 10.24
CA GLY A 47 -1.94 -5.14 10.89
C GLY A 47 -1.97 -5.81 12.26
N GLY A 48 -3.12 -6.39 12.67
CA GLY A 48 -3.28 -7.07 13.95
C GLY A 48 -3.48 -6.13 15.14
N PRO A 49 -3.68 -6.66 16.36
CA PRO A 49 -4.08 -5.84 17.51
C PRO A 49 -2.92 -5.13 18.21
N GLU A 50 -1.67 -5.44 17.85
CA GLU A 50 -0.52 -5.15 18.70
C GLU A 50 0.16 -3.80 18.47
N TRP A 51 -0.08 -3.14 17.34
CA TRP A 51 0.64 -1.92 16.98
C TRP A 51 -0.02 -0.66 17.56
N GLU A 52 0.78 0.38 17.75
CA GLU A 52 0.39 1.67 18.35
C GLU A 52 0.36 2.78 17.30
N ARG A 53 1.28 2.73 16.33
CA ARG A 53 1.32 3.64 15.18
C ARG A 53 1.74 2.93 13.90
N VAL A 54 1.30 3.45 12.76
CA VAL A 54 1.71 3.02 11.42
C VAL A 54 2.41 4.16 10.70
N CYS A 55 3.55 3.92 10.06
CA CYS A 55 4.20 4.88 9.17
C CYS A 55 4.11 4.41 7.72
N ILE A 56 3.96 5.37 6.81
CA ILE A 56 3.83 5.11 5.37
C ILE A 56 5.08 5.63 4.67
N PHE A 57 5.64 4.83 3.77
CA PHE A 57 6.77 5.19 2.92
C PHE A 57 6.38 5.02 1.46
N GLY A 58 6.56 6.08 0.68
CA GLY A 58 6.36 6.04 -0.77
C GLY A 58 7.64 5.59 -1.49
N PRO A 59 7.57 5.49 -2.84
CA PRO A 59 8.70 5.15 -3.68
C PRO A 59 10.01 5.85 -3.33
N TYR A 60 11.11 5.12 -3.47
CA TYR A 60 12.49 5.60 -3.27
C TYR A 60 12.81 6.05 -1.83
N SER A 61 11.98 5.66 -0.86
CA SER A 61 12.30 5.88 0.55
C SER A 61 13.52 5.05 0.95
N ASN A 62 14.40 5.64 1.77
CA ASN A 62 15.65 5.01 2.20
C ASN A 62 15.75 4.93 3.74
N ASN A 63 16.84 4.35 4.25
CA ASN A 63 17.07 4.17 5.68
C ASN A 63 17.13 5.49 6.47
N VAL A 64 17.54 6.59 5.84
CA VAL A 64 17.56 7.92 6.48
C VAL A 64 16.13 8.42 6.69
N MET A 65 15.27 8.28 5.68
CA MET A 65 13.84 8.62 5.78
C MET A 65 13.12 7.74 6.79
N ALA A 66 13.39 6.43 6.78
CA ALA A 66 12.83 5.48 7.73
C ALA A 66 13.19 5.85 9.17
N ARG A 67 14.48 6.07 9.45
CA ARG A 67 14.94 6.47 10.78
C ARG A 67 14.30 7.76 11.25
N LYS A 68 14.17 8.76 10.37
CA LYS A 68 13.53 10.05 10.69
C LYS A 68 12.06 9.88 11.06
N ALA A 69 11.31 9.09 10.32
CA ALA A 69 9.87 8.88 10.58
C ALA A 69 9.63 7.96 11.78
N LEU A 70 10.44 6.91 11.95
CA LEU A 70 10.27 5.92 13.01
C LEU A 70 10.82 6.41 14.37
N GLY A 71 11.83 7.27 14.37
CA GLY A 71 12.55 7.66 15.59
C GLY A 71 13.52 6.59 16.11
N PHE A 72 13.72 5.50 15.36
CA PHE A 72 14.69 4.45 15.66
C PHE A 72 15.22 3.84 14.35
N ALA A 73 16.33 3.10 14.43
CA ALA A 73 16.90 2.45 13.26
C ALA A 73 16.09 1.19 12.89
N TRP A 74 15.65 1.14 11.64
CA TRP A 74 15.09 -0.04 11.01
C TRP A 74 15.49 0.00 9.53
N ASP A 75 15.99 -1.13 9.02
CA ASP A 75 16.59 -1.20 7.69
C ASP A 75 15.49 -1.38 6.62
N LEU A 76 14.87 -0.28 6.23
CA LEU A 76 13.83 -0.25 5.21
C LEU A 76 14.33 -0.82 3.87
N GLU A 77 15.58 -0.52 3.51
CA GLU A 77 16.17 -0.93 2.22
C GLU A 77 16.49 -2.42 2.17
N ALA A 78 16.86 -3.03 3.31
CA ALA A 78 17.07 -4.48 3.39
C ALA A 78 15.78 -5.28 3.55
N ASN A 79 14.73 -4.70 4.17
CA ASN A 79 13.47 -5.39 4.43
C ASN A 79 12.45 -5.26 3.29
N THR A 80 12.65 -4.30 2.37
CA THR A 80 11.69 -3.98 1.30
C THR A 80 12.37 -3.56 0.01
N SER A 81 11.64 -3.62 -1.09
CA SER A 81 12.03 -3.20 -2.43
C SER A 81 11.80 -1.71 -2.71
N ILE A 82 11.31 -0.93 -1.73
CA ILE A 82 10.82 0.45 -1.91
C ILE A 82 11.89 1.41 -2.44
N ALA A 83 13.16 1.19 -2.10
CA ALA A 83 14.26 2.03 -2.52
C ALA A 83 14.49 1.99 -4.04
N LEU A 84 14.07 0.89 -4.69
CA LEU A 84 14.25 0.65 -6.12
C LEU A 84 12.93 0.59 -6.89
N SER A 85 11.79 0.77 -6.21
CA SER A 85 10.47 0.57 -6.80
C SER A 85 9.67 1.87 -6.81
N ASP A 86 9.20 2.23 -8.00
CA ASP A 86 8.19 3.27 -8.20
C ASP A 86 6.76 2.77 -8.00
N SER A 87 6.57 1.46 -7.86
CA SER A 87 5.27 0.80 -7.99
C SER A 87 4.58 0.46 -6.67
N ILE A 88 5.24 0.69 -5.53
CA ILE A 88 4.74 0.30 -4.21
C ILE A 88 4.78 1.45 -3.20
N ASN A 89 3.97 1.31 -2.15
CA ASN A 89 4.11 1.97 -0.86
C ASN A 89 4.49 0.91 0.18
N VAL A 90 5.12 1.31 1.30
CA VAL A 90 5.36 0.44 2.44
C VAL A 90 4.61 0.98 3.66
N PHE A 91 3.84 0.11 4.31
CA PHE A 91 3.22 0.38 5.60
C PHE A 91 4.03 -0.31 6.69
N VAL A 92 4.48 0.42 7.70
CA VAL A 92 5.29 -0.10 8.81
C VAL A 92 4.56 0.11 10.11
N PHE A 93 4.14 -0.97 10.75
CA PHE A 93 3.39 -1.00 12.00
C PHE A 93 4.37 -1.15 13.18
N VAL A 94 4.23 -0.28 14.18
CA VAL A 94 5.19 -0.14 15.28
C VAL A 94 4.50 -0.25 16.64
N LYS A 95 5.18 -0.92 17.57
CA LYS A 95 4.85 -0.98 19.00
C LYS A 95 6.11 -0.72 19.83
N GLY A 96 6.06 0.20 20.79
CA GLY A 96 7.15 0.38 21.77
C GLY A 96 8.54 0.60 21.17
N GLY A 97 8.64 1.28 20.02
CA GLY A 97 9.93 1.52 19.35
C GLY A 97 10.49 0.36 18.53
N SER A 98 9.65 -0.62 18.17
CA SER A 98 10.02 -1.75 17.32
C SER A 98 8.98 -1.98 16.21
N VAL A 99 9.41 -2.48 15.06
CA VAL A 99 8.50 -2.88 13.98
C VAL A 99 7.90 -4.23 14.33
N VAL A 100 6.57 -4.31 14.39
CA VAL A 100 5.83 -5.55 14.68
C VAL A 100 5.22 -6.17 13.43
N ALA A 101 5.01 -5.38 12.39
CA ALA A 101 4.62 -5.83 11.07
C ALA A 101 4.96 -4.78 10.02
N TYR A 102 5.08 -5.19 8.77
CA TYR A 102 5.10 -4.28 7.63
C TYR A 102 4.38 -4.91 6.45
N THR A 103 4.13 -4.16 5.39
CA THR A 103 3.75 -4.72 4.08
C THR A 103 4.21 -3.79 2.98
N GLU A 104 4.63 -4.37 1.87
CA GLU A 104 4.62 -3.68 0.58
C GLU A 104 3.20 -3.71 0.03
N HIS A 105 2.75 -2.59 -0.54
CA HIS A 105 1.42 -2.45 -1.10
C HIS A 105 1.50 -1.79 -2.47
N SER A 106 0.91 -2.43 -3.47
CA SER A 106 0.94 -1.95 -4.86
C SER A 106 0.20 -0.63 -5.00
N ARG A 107 0.85 0.36 -5.62
CA ARG A 107 0.23 1.66 -5.96
C ARG A 107 -0.96 1.52 -6.90
N ARG A 108 -1.06 0.41 -7.64
CA ARG A 108 -2.22 0.12 -8.51
C ARG A 108 -3.52 -0.11 -7.73
N HIS A 109 -3.42 -0.47 -6.46
CA HIS A 109 -4.56 -0.73 -5.58
C HIS A 109 -4.75 0.34 -4.51
N GLY A 110 -4.04 1.47 -4.63
CA GLY A 110 -4.11 2.59 -3.69
C GLY A 110 -2.77 3.33 -3.68
N ASP A 111 -2.81 4.63 -3.98
CA ASP A 111 -1.60 5.44 -4.06
C ASP A 111 -1.44 6.36 -2.84
N PHE A 112 -0.46 6.06 -2.00
CA PHE A 112 -0.21 6.73 -0.72
C PHE A 112 1.10 7.53 -0.70
N TRP A 113 1.70 7.80 -1.86
CA TRP A 113 3.00 8.49 -1.94
C TRP A 113 2.99 9.86 -1.24
N MET A 114 1.86 10.58 -1.25
CA MET A 114 1.69 11.87 -0.57
C MET A 114 1.78 11.76 0.96
N LEU A 115 1.67 10.55 1.51
CA LEU A 115 1.81 10.27 2.94
C LEU A 115 3.20 9.75 3.30
N SER A 116 4.14 9.71 2.35
CA SER A 116 5.50 9.24 2.59
C SER A 116 6.16 9.98 3.76
N GLY A 117 6.72 9.22 4.70
CA GLY A 117 7.35 9.71 5.93
C GLY A 117 6.36 10.14 7.03
N ARG A 118 5.04 10.02 6.82
CA ARG A 118 4.03 10.33 7.83
C ARG A 118 3.68 9.10 8.65
N CYS A 119 3.35 9.34 9.93
CA CYS A 119 2.92 8.31 10.85
C CYS A 119 1.59 8.68 11.51
N PHE A 120 0.77 7.66 11.78
CA PHE A 120 -0.57 7.78 12.34
C PHE A 120 -0.69 6.86 13.54
N ASN A 121 -1.13 7.40 14.67
CA ASN A 121 -1.49 6.60 15.84
C ASN A 121 -2.74 5.78 15.51
N ARG A 122 -2.86 4.60 16.13
CA ARG A 122 -3.93 3.64 15.85
C ARG A 122 -5.34 4.22 16.01
N ASP A 123 -5.53 5.06 17.01
CA ASP A 123 -6.79 5.76 17.31
C ASP A 123 -7.19 6.81 16.25
N ARG A 124 -6.27 7.21 15.36
CA ARG A 124 -6.48 8.24 14.33
C ARG A 124 -6.04 7.78 12.93
N ALA A 125 -5.92 6.48 12.71
CA ALA A 125 -5.41 5.92 11.46
C ALA A 125 -6.53 5.71 10.40
N ILE A 126 -7.43 6.69 10.26
CA ILE A 126 -8.47 6.72 9.24
C ILE A 126 -8.04 7.73 8.17
N LEU A 127 -7.83 7.26 6.94
CA LEU A 127 -7.28 8.07 5.86
C LEU A 127 -8.30 8.20 4.72
N SER A 128 -8.53 9.42 4.25
CA SER A 128 -9.28 9.65 3.02
C SER A 128 -8.34 9.57 1.82
N ILE A 129 -8.65 8.68 0.88
CA ILE A 129 -7.89 8.54 -0.37
C ILE A 129 -8.54 9.48 -1.37
N ARG A 130 -7.81 10.51 -1.81
CA ARG A 130 -8.26 11.30 -2.96
C ARG A 130 -7.91 10.50 -4.21
N ILE A 131 -8.87 9.76 -4.76
CA ILE A 131 -8.73 9.30 -6.14
C ILE A 131 -8.89 10.54 -7.04
N PRO A 132 -7.90 10.91 -7.87
CA PRO A 132 -8.15 11.87 -8.93
C PRO A 132 -9.22 11.28 -9.85
N THR A 133 -10.37 11.95 -9.96
CA THR A 133 -11.57 11.52 -10.70
C THR A 133 -11.35 11.23 -12.21
N THR A 134 -10.11 11.31 -12.71
CA THR A 134 -9.78 11.21 -14.13
C THR A 134 -9.55 9.78 -14.65
N ALA A 135 -10.16 8.76 -14.04
CA ALA A 135 -10.08 7.36 -14.51
C ALA A 135 -11.45 6.71 -14.76
N VAL A 136 -12.53 7.51 -14.85
CA VAL A 136 -13.71 7.06 -15.60
C VAL A 136 -13.42 7.37 -17.06
N LEU A 137 -12.84 6.40 -17.76
CA LEU A 137 -12.77 6.40 -19.22
C LEU A 137 -14.21 6.46 -19.74
N THR A 138 -14.66 7.65 -20.14
CA THR A 138 -15.73 7.76 -21.13
C THR A 138 -15.27 6.94 -22.34
N PRO A 139 -16.04 5.93 -22.81
CA PRO A 139 -15.71 5.28 -24.07
C PRO A 139 -15.64 6.36 -25.14
N ALA A 140 -14.53 6.40 -25.87
CA ALA A 140 -14.29 7.33 -26.95
C ALA A 140 -15.51 7.34 -27.89
N ALA A 141 -16.33 8.38 -27.78
CA ALA A 141 -17.30 8.69 -28.80
C ALA A 141 -16.51 8.94 -30.08
N SER A 142 -16.75 8.07 -31.05
CA SER A 142 -16.31 8.20 -32.43
C SER A 142 -16.47 9.64 -32.93
N SER A 143 -15.34 10.23 -33.34
CA SER A 143 -15.15 11.20 -34.43
C SER A 143 -16.36 12.07 -34.84
N PRO A 144 -16.32 13.41 -34.65
CA PRO A 144 -17.37 14.30 -35.10
C PRO A 144 -17.04 14.91 -36.47
N GLU A 145 -17.39 14.27 -37.60
CA GLU A 145 -17.55 15.01 -38.88
C GLU A 145 -18.23 14.25 -40.05
N GLU A 146 -19.05 13.22 -39.84
CA GLU A 146 -19.99 12.74 -40.89
C GLU A 146 -21.35 13.47 -40.83
N LEU A 147 -21.32 14.81 -40.73
CA LEU A 147 -22.54 15.63 -40.72
C LEU A 147 -22.42 16.85 -41.65
N SER A 148 -21.93 16.66 -42.87
CA SER A 148 -21.95 17.72 -43.91
C SER A 148 -22.38 17.26 -45.33
N VAL A 149 -22.83 16.02 -45.53
CA VAL A 149 -23.23 15.53 -46.88
C VAL A 149 -24.72 15.23 -47.03
N ALA A 150 -25.52 15.29 -45.96
CA ALA A 150 -26.95 14.92 -46.00
C ALA A 150 -27.94 16.11 -45.94
N ARG A 151 -27.58 17.29 -46.47
CA ARG A 151 -28.54 18.38 -46.73
C ARG A 151 -28.26 19.06 -48.06
N GLY A 152 -28.45 18.28 -49.12
CA GLY A 152 -28.64 18.77 -50.48
C GLY A 152 -29.94 18.22 -51.04
N LEU A 153 -30.88 19.12 -51.35
CA LEU A 153 -31.94 18.98 -52.35
C LEU A 153 -33.10 18.01 -52.04
N ILE A 154 -34.05 18.50 -51.23
CA ILE A 154 -35.48 18.26 -51.48
C ILE A 154 -36.15 19.64 -51.47
N GLY A 155 -36.63 20.08 -52.63
CA GLY A 155 -37.40 21.32 -52.80
C GLY A 155 -38.87 21.15 -52.42
N LEU A 156 -39.69 22.13 -52.85
CA LEU A 156 -41.10 22.45 -52.52
C LEU A 156 -41.14 23.47 -51.36
N GLU A 157 -41.60 24.72 -51.51
CA GLU A 157 -42.65 25.31 -52.37
C GLU A 157 -42.27 26.69 -52.93
#